data_AF-A0A7V7QME3-F1
#
_entry.id   AF-A0A7V7QME3-F1
#
_cell.length_a   1.000
_cell.length_b   1.000
_cell.length_c   1.000
_cell.angle_alpha   90.00
_cell.angle_beta   90.00
_cell.angle_gamma   90.00
#
_symmetry.space_group_name_H-M   'P 1'
#
loop_
_entity.id
_entity.type
_entity.pdbx_description
1 polymer ?
#
loop_
_entity_poly.entity_id
_entity_poly.type
_entity_poly.pdbx_seq_one_letter_code
_entity_poly.pdbx_strand_id
1 'polypeptide(L)'
;MKDKDLERFEEALKDKKIPLVTLDQKWYLLFDNNLRTFTLTNLEKKLNKLLRRQGQLYNDLKEMEKAKKTLMDKILENMDPNVEEHNGEFKIKKLDASQKLIKDINKKISSGEKELEELPMEIDRVNKRLLIEGMSICYDAMKVNKKNIELINTWIEEVRLELKNNIVKKQEIQEETNQIYSYMHDILGFEVLDVFDLYHDEAPSEE
;
A
#
# COMPACT_ATOMS: atom_id res chain seq x y z
N MET A 1 -6.17 -0.54 16.41
CA MET A 1 -5.52 -1.77 16.91
C MET A 1 -5.23 -1.58 18.40
N LYS A 2 -5.46 -2.59 19.25
CA LYS A 2 -5.10 -2.50 20.68
C LYS A 2 -3.58 -2.72 20.79
N ASP A 3 -2.89 -2.00 21.68
CA ASP A 3 -1.43 -2.12 21.85
C ASP A 3 -0.96 -3.57 22.08
N LYS A 4 -1.78 -4.39 22.75
CA LYS A 4 -1.54 -5.83 22.95
C LYS A 4 -1.41 -6.66 21.66
N ASP A 5 -2.14 -6.30 20.61
CA ASP A 5 -2.08 -7.04 19.33
C ASP A 5 -0.76 -6.72 18.61
N LEU A 6 -0.28 -5.49 18.76
CA LEU A 6 0.97 -5.00 18.17
C LEU A 6 2.18 -5.71 18.75
N GLU A 7 2.26 -5.85 20.08
CA GLU A 7 3.32 -6.62 20.77
C GLU A 7 3.35 -8.09 20.32
N ARG A 8 2.17 -8.70 20.18
CA ARG A 8 2.06 -10.11 19.75
C ARG A 8 2.54 -10.31 18.31
N PHE A 9 2.23 -9.37 17.42
CA PHE A 9 2.74 -9.42 16.05
C PHE A 9 4.24 -9.14 15.99
N GLU A 10 4.76 -8.19 16.77
CA GLU A 10 6.20 -7.94 16.85
C GLU A 10 6.96 -9.18 17.36
N GLU A 11 6.44 -9.86 18.38
CA GLU A 11 7.01 -11.10 18.90
C GLU A 11 6.98 -12.24 17.86
N ALA A 12 5.85 -12.43 17.17
CA ALA A 12 5.70 -13.44 16.12
C ALA A 12 6.59 -13.19 14.89
N LEU A 13 7.03 -11.94 14.69
CA LEU A 13 7.88 -11.51 13.58
C LEU A 13 9.36 -11.38 13.97
N LYS A 14 9.72 -11.61 15.24
CA LYS A 14 11.08 -11.38 15.75
C LYS A 14 12.14 -12.15 14.96
N ASP A 15 11.89 -13.43 14.69
CA ASP A 15 12.82 -14.33 13.99
C ASP A 15 12.59 -14.39 12.47
N LYS A 16 11.68 -13.57 11.95
CA LYS A 16 11.36 -13.56 10.52
C LYS A 16 12.11 -12.44 9.81
N LYS A 17 12.82 -12.80 8.74
CA LYS A 17 13.41 -11.83 7.82
C LYS A 17 12.30 -11.23 6.95
N ILE A 18 11.96 -9.97 7.21
CA ILE A 18 10.91 -9.28 6.47
C ILE A 18 11.53 -8.53 5.29
N PRO A 19 11.02 -8.70 4.06
CA PRO A 19 11.41 -7.87 2.94
C PRO A 19 11.11 -6.38 3.21
N LEU A 20 11.91 -5.47 2.63
CA LEU A 20 11.65 -4.04 2.71
C LEU A 20 10.40 -3.69 1.90
N VAL A 21 9.30 -3.42 2.59
CA VAL A 21 7.98 -3.33 1.95
C VAL A 21 7.87 -2.15 0.99
N THR A 22 8.55 -1.04 1.30
CA THR A 22 8.52 0.18 0.47
C THR A 22 9.31 0.05 -0.84
N LEU A 23 10.05 -1.04 -1.04
CA LEU A 23 10.75 -1.33 -2.30
C LEU A 23 9.87 -2.10 -3.30
N ASP A 24 8.76 -2.69 -2.86
CA ASP A 24 7.84 -3.40 -3.73
C ASP A 24 6.72 -2.44 -4.21
N GLN A 25 6.51 -2.33 -5.52
CA GLN A 25 5.44 -1.50 -6.08
C GLN A 25 4.05 -1.95 -5.61
N LYS A 26 3.86 -3.26 -5.37
CA LYS A 26 2.58 -3.81 -4.89
C LYS A 26 2.19 -3.28 -3.52
N TRP A 27 3.17 -2.88 -2.70
CA TRP A 27 2.89 -2.21 -1.44
C TRP A 27 2.08 -0.94 -1.66
N TYR A 28 2.47 -0.08 -2.60
CA TYR A 28 1.75 1.16 -2.88
C TYR A 28 0.37 0.90 -3.49
N LEU A 29 0.26 -0.12 -4.35
CA LEU A 29 -1.03 -0.53 -4.93
C LEU A 29 -2.03 -1.02 -3.87
N LEU A 30 -1.56 -1.68 -2.80
CA LEU A 30 -2.41 -2.11 -1.69
C LEU A 30 -3.10 -0.94 -0.97
N PHE A 31 -2.52 0.27 -1.03
CA PHE A 31 -3.01 1.44 -0.28
C PHE A 31 -3.48 2.59 -1.17
N ASP A 32 -3.72 2.38 -2.47
CA ASP A 32 -4.11 3.44 -3.41
C ASP A 32 -5.59 3.87 -3.24
N ASN A 33 -6.45 2.97 -2.74
CA ASN A 33 -7.91 3.13 -2.69
C ASN A 33 -8.45 3.04 -1.25
N ASN A 34 -8.57 4.16 -0.55
CA ASN A 34 -9.23 4.32 0.77
C ASN A 34 -8.56 3.63 1.98
N LEU A 35 -7.52 2.83 1.78
CA LEU A 35 -6.78 2.16 2.86
C LEU A 35 -5.57 2.98 3.35
N ARG A 36 -5.25 4.11 2.72
CA ARG A 36 -4.11 4.94 3.14
C ARG A 36 -4.45 5.73 4.40
N THR A 37 -3.63 5.55 5.43
CA THR A 37 -3.71 6.32 6.68
C THR A 37 -2.52 7.26 6.86
N PHE A 38 -2.67 8.26 7.73
CA PHE A 38 -1.60 9.17 8.10
C PHE A 38 -0.43 8.44 8.78
N THR A 39 -0.74 7.49 9.67
CA THR A 39 0.25 6.67 10.38
C THR A 39 1.10 5.87 9.40
N LEU A 40 0.46 5.17 8.46
CA LEU A 40 1.11 4.39 7.41
C LEU A 40 2.03 5.27 6.57
N THR A 41 1.51 6.41 6.09
CA THR A 41 2.28 7.35 5.25
C THR A 41 3.52 7.91 5.96
N ASN A 42 3.42 8.18 7.27
CA ASN A 42 4.57 8.66 8.04
C ASN A 42 5.62 7.57 8.26
N LEU A 43 5.19 6.32 8.50
CA LEU A 43 6.08 5.18 8.63
C LEU A 43 6.80 4.89 7.29
N GLU A 44 6.11 4.97 6.16
CA GLU A 44 6.71 4.87 4.82
C GLU A 44 7.77 5.95 4.60
N LYS A 45 7.43 7.21 4.89
CA LYS A 45 8.38 8.34 4.78
C LYS A 45 9.60 8.15 5.68
N LYS A 46 9.39 7.68 6.92
CA LYS A 46 10.47 7.40 7.86
C LYS A 46 11.39 6.29 7.32
N LEU A 47 10.83 5.18 6.87
CA LEU A 47 11.59 4.07 6.31
C LEU A 47 12.41 4.51 5.09
N ASN A 48 11.78 5.23 4.16
CA ASN A 48 12.45 5.72 2.97
C ASN A 48 13.56 6.75 3.29
N LYS A 49 13.39 7.56 4.34
CA LYS A 49 14.44 8.46 4.82
C LYS A 49 15.64 7.68 5.38
N LEU A 50 15.41 6.63 6.16
CA LEU A 50 16.47 5.78 6.70
C LEU A 50 17.23 5.05 5.59
N LEU A 51 16.52 4.48 4.61
CA LEU A 51 17.14 3.82 3.45
C LEU A 51 18.00 4.79 2.63
N ARG A 52 17.50 6.01 2.39
CA ARG A 52 18.29 7.07 1.72
C ARG A 52 19.52 7.44 2.54
N ARG A 53 19.40 7.60 3.85
CA ARG A 53 20.52 7.94 4.74
C ARG A 53 21.58 6.84 4.74
N GLN A 54 21.19 5.57 4.78
CA GLN A 54 22.08 4.43 4.68
C GLN A 54 22.87 4.44 3.37
N GLY A 55 22.20 4.67 2.23
CA GLY A 55 22.85 4.77 0.92
C GLY A 55 23.80 5.98 0.82
N GLN A 56 23.40 7.13 1.35
CA GLN A 56 24.25 8.33 1.40
C GLN A 56 25.50 8.11 2.24
N LEU A 57 25.36 7.58 3.47
CA LEU A 57 26.50 7.30 4.34
C LEU A 57 27.50 6.34 3.72
N TYR A 58 27.04 5.31 3.01
CA TYR A 58 27.94 4.37 2.35
C TYR A 58 28.82 5.06 1.29
N ASN A 59 28.23 5.97 0.50
CA ASN A 59 28.97 6.76 -0.48
C ASN A 59 29.89 7.78 0.20
N ASP A 60 29.38 8.51 1.20
CA ASP A 60 30.13 9.53 1.94
C ASP A 60 31.37 8.92 2.62
N LEU A 61 31.21 7.77 3.29
CA LEU A 61 32.32 7.05 3.94
C LEU A 61 33.38 6.63 2.92
N LYS A 62 32.95 6.05 1.81
CA LYS A 62 33.85 5.64 0.71
C LYS A 62 34.62 6.83 0.12
N GLU A 63 33.99 7.98 -0.02
CA GLU A 63 34.64 9.21 -0.49
C GLU A 63 35.60 9.77 0.56
N MET A 64 35.23 9.76 1.84
CA MET A 64 36.08 10.19 2.94
C MET A 64 37.32 9.32 3.11
N GLU A 65 37.20 7.99 2.95
CA GLU A 65 38.34 7.07 2.96
C GLU A 65 39.32 7.36 1.82
N LYS A 66 38.81 7.60 0.61
CA LYS A 66 39.65 8.00 -0.53
C LYS A 66 40.34 9.33 -0.26
N ALA A 67 39.60 10.34 0.20
CA ALA A 67 40.15 11.66 0.52
C ALA A 67 41.23 11.58 1.60
N LYS A 68 41.00 10.78 2.65
CA LYS A 68 41.98 10.49 3.70
C LYS A 68 43.25 9.88 3.13
N LYS A 69 43.12 8.87 2.25
CA LYS A 69 44.27 8.22 1.61
C LYS A 69 45.09 9.22 0.79
N THR A 70 44.43 9.99 -0.08
CA THR A 70 45.09 11.03 -0.88
C THR A 70 45.78 12.10 -0.03
N LEU A 71 45.19 12.50 1.10
CA LEU A 71 45.82 13.44 2.04
C LEU A 71 47.04 12.82 2.72
N MET A 72 46.97 11.54 3.09
CA MET A 72 48.09 10.83 3.70
C MET A 72 49.26 10.69 2.72
N ASP A 73 48.98 10.32 1.47
CA ASP A 73 49.98 10.21 0.40
C ASP A 73 50.67 11.57 0.16
N LYS A 74 49.89 12.66 0.11
CA LYS A 74 50.44 14.02 0.01
C LYS A 74 51.30 14.41 1.21
N ILE A 75 50.95 14.00 2.43
CA ILE A 75 51.79 14.26 3.61
C ILE A 75 53.12 13.55 3.47
N LEU A 76 53.14 12.29 3.02
CA LEU A 76 54.36 11.52 2.80
C LEU A 76 55.24 12.16 1.71
N GLU A 77 54.65 12.57 0.59
CA GLU A 77 55.36 13.32 -0.47
C GLU A 77 55.96 14.64 0.05
N ASN A 78 55.20 15.41 0.84
CA ASN A 78 55.70 16.65 1.43
C ASN A 78 56.67 16.40 2.61
N MET A 79 56.85 15.16 3.09
CA MET A 79 57.88 14.83 4.09
C MET A 79 59.19 14.35 3.46
N ASP A 80 59.23 14.09 2.16
CA ASP A 80 60.45 13.70 1.47
C ASP A 80 61.49 14.85 1.50
N PRO A 81 62.68 14.62 2.10
CA PRO A 81 63.73 15.63 2.22
C PRO A 81 64.33 16.05 0.87
N ASN A 82 64.09 15.29 -0.21
CA ASN A 82 64.59 15.62 -1.55
C ASN A 82 63.72 16.65 -2.30
N VAL A 83 62.57 17.06 -1.74
CA VAL A 83 61.68 18.05 -2.34
C VAL A 83 62.03 19.44 -1.79
N GLU A 84 62.82 20.18 -2.58
CA GLU A 84 63.19 21.59 -2.32
C GLU A 84 61.96 22.51 -2.44
N GLU A 85 61.33 22.84 -1.32
CA GLU A 85 60.43 24.00 -1.22
C GLU A 85 61.21 25.14 -0.54
N HIS A 86 61.36 26.28 -1.23
CA HIS A 86 62.13 27.46 -0.80
C HIS A 86 61.69 28.12 0.52
N ASN A 87 60.73 27.56 1.27
CA ASN A 87 60.21 28.15 2.52
C ASN A 87 59.76 27.06 3.52
N GLY A 88 60.67 26.62 4.39
CA GLY A 88 60.42 25.55 5.38
C GLY A 88 59.25 25.84 6.35
N GLU A 89 58.99 27.12 6.66
CA GLU A 89 57.89 27.53 7.55
C GLU A 89 56.50 27.30 6.91
N PHE A 90 56.38 27.45 5.59
CA PHE A 90 55.16 27.19 4.85
C PHE A 90 54.87 25.68 4.76
N LYS A 91 55.92 24.87 4.55
CA LYS A 91 55.86 23.40 4.55
C LYS A 91 55.35 22.85 5.89
N ILE A 92 55.83 23.38 7.01
CA ILE A 92 55.38 23.01 8.37
C ILE A 92 53.89 23.35 8.58
N LYS A 93 53.45 24.56 8.21
CA LYS A 93 52.03 24.96 8.35
C LYS A 93 51.08 24.10 7.51
N LYS A 94 51.50 23.74 6.29
CA LYS A 94 50.74 22.87 5.38
C LYS A 94 50.62 21.42 5.92
N LEU A 95 51.69 20.91 6.52
CA LEU A 95 51.70 19.60 7.19
C LEU A 95 50.77 19.59 8.42
N ASP A 96 50.84 20.59 9.29
CA ASP A 96 49.96 20.70 10.47
C ASP A 96 48.47 20.80 10.07
N ALA A 97 48.16 21.62 9.05
CA ALA A 97 46.80 21.72 8.51
C ALA A 97 46.30 20.37 7.95
N SER A 98 47.16 19.65 7.22
CA SER A 98 46.82 18.34 6.64
C SER A 98 46.60 17.28 7.73
N GLN A 99 47.41 17.30 8.80
CA GLN A 99 47.23 16.41 9.96
C GLN A 99 45.92 16.70 10.71
N LYS A 100 45.56 17.98 10.89
CA LYS A 100 44.27 18.37 11.48
C LYS A 100 43.11 17.88 10.63
N LEU A 101 43.16 18.08 9.31
CA LEU A 101 42.14 17.59 8.38
C LEU A 101 41.98 16.06 8.43
N ILE A 102 43.08 15.31 8.51
CA ILE A 102 43.02 13.85 8.65
C ILE A 102 42.36 13.44 9.97
N LYS A 103 42.66 14.12 11.09
CA LYS A 103 42.00 13.85 12.37
C LYS A 103 40.49 14.10 12.29
N ASP A 104 40.07 15.18 11.64
CA ASP A 104 38.66 15.50 11.45
C ASP A 104 37.95 14.47 10.55
N ILE A 105 38.60 14.05 9.46
CA ILE A 105 38.09 13.00 8.56
C ILE A 105 37.95 11.67 9.33
N ASN A 106 38.96 11.27 10.12
CA ASN A 106 38.89 10.06 10.94
C ASN A 106 37.72 10.09 11.92
N LYS A 107 37.49 11.24 12.57
CA LYS A 107 36.35 11.40 13.49
C LYS A 107 35.01 11.27 12.75
N LYS A 108 34.89 11.87 11.56
CA LYS A 108 33.68 11.76 10.73
C LYS A 108 33.45 10.32 10.24
N ILE A 109 34.50 9.64 9.77
CA ILE A 109 34.44 8.22 9.38
C ILE A 109 33.93 7.38 10.56
N SER A 110 34.56 7.49 11.72
CA SER A 110 34.16 6.72 12.91
C SER A 110 32.71 7.00 13.33
N SER A 111 32.25 8.25 13.26
CA SER A 111 30.84 8.57 13.54
C SER A 111 29.89 7.98 12.49
N GLY A 112 30.29 7.98 11.21
CA GLY A 112 29.49 7.45 10.12
C GLY A 112 29.41 5.92 10.16
N GLU A 113 30.50 5.25 10.50
CA GLU A 113 30.55 3.79 10.70
C GLU A 113 29.62 3.35 11.83
N LYS A 114 29.64 4.09 12.95
CA LYS A 114 28.71 3.84 14.07
C LYS A 114 27.25 4.02 13.66
N GLU A 115 26.94 5.11 12.94
CA GLU A 115 25.59 5.33 12.41
C GLU A 115 25.16 4.19 11.46
N LEU A 116 26.09 3.71 10.61
CA LEU A 116 25.85 2.61 9.68
C LEU A 116 25.62 1.26 10.38
N GLU A 117 26.19 1.06 11.56
CA GLU A 117 25.95 -0.12 12.41
C GLU A 117 24.54 -0.09 13.05
N GLU A 118 24.07 1.08 13.46
CA GLU A 118 22.76 1.27 14.11
C GLU A 118 21.59 1.27 13.11
N LEU A 119 21.81 1.82 11.91
CA LEU A 119 20.76 2.00 10.88
C LEU A 119 20.01 0.71 10.49
N PRO A 120 20.67 -0.45 10.25
CA PRO A 120 19.97 -1.70 9.93
C PRO A 120 18.93 -2.09 10.98
N MET A 121 19.22 -1.90 12.26
CA MET A 121 18.28 -2.21 13.34
C MET A 121 17.09 -1.25 13.33
N GLU A 122 17.31 0.04 13.10
CA GLU A 122 16.21 1.01 13.00
C GLU A 122 15.36 0.76 11.75
N ILE A 123 15.99 0.45 10.61
CA ILE A 123 15.30 0.10 9.36
C ILE A 123 14.41 -1.14 9.57
N ASP A 124 14.93 -2.22 10.16
CA ASP A 124 14.15 -3.43 10.43
C ASP A 124 12.97 -3.14 11.35
N ARG A 125 13.20 -2.37 12.43
CA ARG A 125 12.15 -1.98 13.37
C ARG A 125 11.05 -1.17 12.70
N VAL A 126 11.40 -0.15 11.92
CA VAL A 126 10.42 0.70 11.22
C VAL A 126 9.70 -0.08 10.13
N ASN A 127 10.40 -0.95 9.39
CA ASN A 127 9.81 -1.82 8.37
C ASN A 127 8.80 -2.80 8.98
N LYS A 128 9.13 -3.45 10.10
CA LYS A 128 8.22 -4.32 10.85
C LYS A 128 6.97 -3.57 11.30
N ARG A 129 7.15 -2.40 11.91
CA ARG A 129 6.01 -1.57 12.35
C ARG A 129 5.12 -1.15 11.19
N LEU A 130 5.73 -0.75 10.07
CA LEU A 130 5.02 -0.38 8.85
C LEU A 130 4.20 -1.57 8.32
N LEU A 131 4.79 -2.76 8.28
CA LEU A 131 4.11 -3.98 7.87
C LEU A 131 2.90 -4.28 8.76
N ILE A 132 3.09 -4.27 10.08
CA ILE A 132 2.00 -4.60 11.04
C ILE A 132 0.84 -3.64 10.88
N GLU A 133 1.12 -2.33 10.79
CA GLU A 133 0.10 -1.30 10.56
C GLU A 133 -0.66 -1.55 9.24
N GLY A 134 0.08 -1.77 8.15
CA GLY A 134 -0.51 -2.03 6.83
C GLY A 134 -1.38 -3.29 6.82
N MET A 135 -0.90 -4.38 7.43
CA MET A 135 -1.66 -5.62 7.51
C MET A 135 -2.93 -5.47 8.35
N SER A 136 -2.88 -4.74 9.47
CA SER A 136 -4.09 -4.45 10.27
C SER A 136 -5.17 -3.81 9.40
N ILE A 137 -4.79 -2.78 8.64
CA ILE A 137 -5.72 -2.07 7.75
C ILE A 137 -6.29 -3.01 6.70
N CYS A 138 -5.45 -3.81 6.04
CA CYS A 138 -5.90 -4.75 5.01
C CYS A 138 -6.87 -5.82 5.57
N TYR A 139 -6.58 -6.38 6.74
CA TYR A 139 -7.46 -7.39 7.36
C TYR A 139 -8.79 -6.80 7.84
N ASP A 140 -8.79 -5.58 8.37
CA ASP A 140 -10.02 -4.89 8.76
C ASP A 140 -10.90 -4.63 7.52
N ALA A 141 -10.30 -4.17 6.42
CA ALA A 141 -11.00 -3.97 5.15
C ALA A 141 -11.58 -5.28 4.59
N MET A 142 -10.80 -6.36 4.57
CA MET A 142 -11.26 -7.68 4.14
C MET A 142 -12.43 -8.19 4.99
N LYS A 143 -12.40 -7.95 6.30
CA LYS A 143 -13.48 -8.33 7.23
C LYS A 143 -14.76 -7.55 6.96
N VAL A 144 -14.66 -6.24 6.69
CA VAL A 144 -15.81 -5.42 6.29
C VAL A 144 -16.38 -5.90 4.96
N ASN A 145 -15.52 -6.14 3.97
CA ASN A 145 -15.94 -6.64 2.66
C ASN A 145 -16.68 -7.97 2.77
N LYS A 146 -16.18 -8.91 3.59
CA LYS A 146 -16.84 -10.20 3.82
C LYS A 146 -18.26 -10.03 4.36
N LYS A 147 -18.44 -9.16 5.36
CA LYS A 147 -19.77 -8.85 5.92
C LYS A 147 -20.71 -8.23 4.89
N ASN A 148 -20.19 -7.30 4.08
CA ASN A 148 -20.98 -6.66 3.03
C ASN A 148 -21.41 -7.67 1.96
N ILE A 149 -20.52 -8.58 1.57
CA ILE A 149 -20.86 -9.68 0.66
C ILE A 149 -21.98 -10.55 1.25
N GLU A 150 -21.88 -10.93 2.52
CA GLU A 150 -22.92 -11.71 3.20
C GLU A 150 -24.27 -10.97 3.23
N LEU A 151 -24.27 -9.67 3.54
CA LEU A 151 -25.49 -8.83 3.52
C LEU A 151 -26.11 -8.77 2.12
N ILE A 152 -25.29 -8.53 1.09
CA ILE A 152 -25.75 -8.47 -0.30
C ILE A 152 -26.32 -9.82 -0.72
N ASN A 153 -25.68 -10.93 -0.35
CA ASN A 153 -26.18 -12.27 -0.66
C ASN A 153 -27.56 -12.52 -0.03
N THR A 154 -27.75 -12.17 1.25
CA THR A 154 -29.06 -12.29 1.92
C THR A 154 -30.12 -11.48 1.18
N TRP A 155 -29.80 -10.23 0.85
CA TRP A 155 -30.73 -9.36 0.10
C TRP A 155 -31.07 -9.93 -1.30
N ILE A 156 -30.09 -10.48 -2.01
CA ILE A 156 -30.32 -11.13 -3.31
C ILE A 156 -31.31 -12.31 -3.18
N GLU A 157 -31.17 -13.13 -2.14
CA GLU A 157 -32.07 -14.27 -1.93
C GLU A 157 -33.50 -13.84 -1.57
N GLU A 158 -33.64 -12.79 -0.76
CA GLU A 158 -34.96 -12.19 -0.45
C GLU A 158 -35.66 -11.68 -1.72
N VAL A 159 -34.95 -10.89 -2.53
CA VAL A 159 -35.49 -10.36 -3.80
C VAL A 159 -35.83 -11.49 -4.78
N ARG A 160 -35.04 -12.57 -4.82
CA ARG A 160 -35.35 -13.75 -5.65
C ARG A 160 -36.65 -14.43 -5.22
N LEU A 161 -36.92 -14.51 -3.92
CA LEU A 161 -38.17 -15.08 -3.42
C LEU A 161 -39.37 -14.20 -3.79
N GLU A 162 -39.25 -12.88 -3.62
CA GLU A 162 -40.28 -11.92 -4.02
C GLU A 162 -40.56 -11.99 -5.53
N LEU A 163 -39.50 -12.06 -6.35
CA LEU A 163 -39.62 -12.21 -7.79
C LEU A 163 -40.37 -13.49 -8.16
N LYS A 164 -40.03 -14.63 -7.54
CA LYS A 164 -40.75 -15.90 -7.76
C LYS A 164 -42.23 -15.78 -7.45
N ASN A 165 -42.59 -15.16 -6.33
CA ASN A 165 -43.99 -14.96 -5.94
C ASN A 165 -44.74 -14.07 -6.93
N ASN A 166 -44.10 -13.01 -7.42
CA ASN A 166 -44.72 -12.10 -8.40
C ASN A 166 -44.88 -12.76 -9.78
N ILE A 167 -43.96 -13.65 -10.17
CA ILE A 167 -44.11 -14.45 -11.40
C ILE A 167 -45.36 -15.33 -11.31
N VAL A 168 -45.55 -16.05 -10.20
CA VAL A 168 -46.74 -16.91 -10.00
C VAL A 168 -48.01 -16.08 -10.03
N LYS A 169 -48.07 -14.95 -9.30
CA LYS A 169 -49.24 -14.06 -9.31
C LYS A 169 -49.55 -13.53 -10.71
N LYS A 170 -48.52 -13.17 -11.49
CA LYS A 170 -48.72 -12.74 -12.88
C LYS A 170 -49.36 -13.86 -13.71
N GLN A 171 -48.91 -15.10 -13.55
CA GLN A 171 -49.47 -16.25 -14.25
C GLN A 171 -50.93 -16.49 -13.86
N GLU A 172 -51.26 -16.47 -12.57
CA GLU A 172 -52.64 -16.63 -12.07
C GLU A 172 -53.59 -15.58 -12.67
N ILE A 173 -53.18 -14.30 -12.68
CA ILE A 173 -53.98 -13.21 -13.27
C ILE A 173 -54.17 -13.40 -14.78
N GLN A 174 -53.14 -13.87 -15.49
CA GLN A 174 -53.23 -14.13 -16.92
C GLN A 174 -54.19 -15.29 -17.21
N GLU A 175 -54.11 -16.37 -16.44
CA GLU A 175 -55.02 -17.52 -16.56
C GLU A 175 -56.47 -17.11 -16.29
N GLU A 176 -56.71 -16.34 -15.22
CA GLU A 176 -58.05 -15.80 -14.91
C GLU A 176 -58.57 -14.91 -16.04
N THR A 177 -57.71 -14.02 -16.56
CA THR A 177 -58.07 -13.12 -17.67
C THR A 177 -58.45 -13.91 -18.92
N ASN A 178 -57.62 -14.88 -19.32
CA ASN A 178 -57.89 -15.73 -20.48
C ASN A 178 -59.18 -16.55 -20.30
N GLN A 179 -59.43 -17.03 -19.07
CA GLN A 179 -60.65 -17.78 -18.74
C GLN A 179 -61.90 -16.90 -18.84
N ILE A 180 -61.84 -15.65 -18.36
CA ILE A 180 -62.93 -14.66 -18.51
C ILE A 180 -63.23 -14.44 -19.99
N TYR A 181 -62.20 -14.20 -20.82
CA TYR A 181 -62.37 -14.02 -22.26
C TYR A 181 -62.97 -15.27 -22.94
N SER A 182 -62.49 -16.46 -22.59
CA SER A 182 -63.07 -17.72 -23.09
C SER A 182 -64.56 -17.82 -22.76
N TYR A 183 -64.96 -17.50 -21.51
CA TYR A 183 -66.37 -17.53 -21.12
C TYR A 183 -67.21 -16.49 -21.85
N MET A 184 -66.68 -15.29 -22.08
CA MET A 184 -67.37 -14.27 -22.88
C MET A 184 -67.60 -14.74 -24.31
N HIS A 185 -66.58 -15.33 -24.96
CA HIS A 185 -66.70 -15.92 -26.29
C HIS A 185 -67.74 -17.05 -26.33
N ASP A 186 -67.71 -17.97 -25.37
CA ASP A 186 -68.63 -19.12 -25.30
C ASP A 186 -70.10 -18.69 -25.13
N ILE A 187 -70.35 -17.62 -24.37
CA ILE A 187 -71.71 -17.13 -24.06
C ILE A 187 -72.26 -16.24 -25.18
N LEU A 188 -71.47 -15.30 -25.68
CA LEU A 188 -71.94 -14.23 -26.57
C LEU A 188 -71.68 -14.52 -28.06
N GLY A 189 -70.73 -15.41 -28.37
CA GLY A 189 -70.25 -15.65 -29.72
C GLY A 189 -69.34 -14.54 -30.24
N PHE A 190 -68.60 -14.86 -31.30
CA PHE A 190 -67.53 -14.03 -31.85
C PHE A 190 -68.03 -12.64 -32.31
N GLU A 191 -69.12 -12.59 -33.08
CA GLU A 191 -69.63 -11.34 -33.67
C GLU A 191 -70.07 -10.29 -32.64
N VAL A 192 -70.61 -10.72 -31.50
CA VAL A 192 -71.06 -9.79 -30.45
C VAL A 192 -69.86 -9.30 -29.64
N LEU A 193 -68.90 -10.17 -29.32
CA LEU A 193 -67.72 -9.77 -28.56
C LEU A 193 -66.82 -8.80 -29.33
N ASP A 194 -66.63 -9.03 -30.64
CA ASP A 194 -65.87 -8.13 -31.53
C ASP A 194 -66.40 -6.69 -31.49
N VAL A 195 -67.72 -6.50 -31.37
CA VAL A 195 -68.32 -5.17 -31.23
C VAL A 195 -67.87 -4.52 -29.92
N PHE A 196 -67.83 -5.26 -28.81
CA PHE A 196 -67.39 -4.71 -27.53
C PHE A 196 -65.89 -4.41 -27.52
N ASP A 197 -65.06 -5.25 -28.13
CA ASP A 197 -63.61 -5.04 -28.26
C ASP A 197 -63.28 -3.80 -29.10
N LEU A 198 -64.01 -3.57 -30.21
CA LEU A 198 -63.88 -2.36 -31.06
C LEU A 198 -64.14 -1.04 -30.32
N TYR A 199 -64.88 -1.07 -29.21
CA TYR A 199 -65.18 0.11 -28.39
C TYR A 199 -64.35 0.18 -27.10
N HIS A 200 -63.55 -0.86 -26.80
CA HIS A 200 -62.66 -0.93 -25.64
C HIS A 200 -61.23 -1.26 -26.12
N ASP A 201 -60.58 -0.31 -26.80
CA ASP A 201 -59.17 -0.40 -27.21
C ASP A 201 -58.24 -0.48 -25.98
N GLU A 202 -58.11 -1.68 -25.39
CA GLU A 202 -57.04 -2.16 -24.49
C GLU A 202 -57.31 -3.66 -24.17
N ALA A 203 -57.48 -4.50 -25.19
CA ALA A 203 -57.40 -5.94 -24.99
C ALA A 203 -55.98 -6.29 -24.48
N PRO A 204 -55.81 -7.22 -23.52
CA PRO A 204 -54.49 -7.76 -23.24
C PRO A 204 -54.02 -8.46 -24.50
N SER A 205 -53.01 -7.88 -25.14
CA SER A 205 -52.37 -8.42 -26.34
C SER A 205 -52.03 -9.89 -26.10
N GLU A 206 -52.62 -10.78 -26.89
CA GLU A 206 -52.19 -12.16 -27.00
C GLU A 206 -50.72 -12.18 -27.45
N GLU A 207 -49.81 -12.58 -26.56
CA GLU A 207 -48.52 -13.19 -26.93
C GLU A 207 -48.63 -14.71 -26.83
#